data_AF-A0A5E4KSW1-F1
#
_entry.id   AF-A0A5E4KSW1-F1
#
_cell.length_a   1.000
_cell.length_b   1.000
_cell.length_c   1.000
_cell.angle_alpha   90.00
_cell.angle_beta   90.00
_cell.angle_gamma   90.00
#
_symmetry.space_group_name_H-M   'P 1'
#
loop_
_entity.id
_entity.type
_entity.pdbx_description
1 polymer ?
#
loop_
_entity_poly.entity_id
_entity_poly.type
_entity_poly.pdbx_seq_one_letter_code
_entity_poly.pdbx_strand_id
1 'polypeptide(L)' 'MDAKEATMVVREYFTSIKKIKFMFEVRSVEKKSEILSDDMWIVKCDIQNVFEEEPISYEVGVADNSGDILYVKEIT' A
#
# COMPACT_ATOMS: atom_id res chain seq x y z
N MET A 1 -11.14 -2.69 9.14
CA MET A 1 -10.07 -1.66 9.33
C MET A 1 -10.55 -0.34 8.77
N ASP A 2 -9.86 0.76 9.07
CA ASP A 2 -10.05 2.05 8.41
C ASP A 2 -8.92 2.41 7.42
N ALA A 3 -9.09 3.51 6.67
CA ALA A 3 -8.14 3.95 5.65
C ALA A 3 -6.74 4.25 6.23
N LYS A 4 -6.66 4.72 7.47
CA LYS A 4 -5.39 5.00 8.15
C LYS A 4 -4.71 3.71 8.55
N GLU A 5 -5.44 2.73 9.09
CA GLU A 5 -4.92 1.41 9.43
C GLU A 5 -4.38 0.69 8.17
N ALA A 6 -5.14 0.70 7.08
CA ALA A 6 -4.71 0.12 5.80
C ALA A 6 -3.41 0.77 5.29
N THR A 7 -3.31 2.09 5.39
CA THR A 7 -2.10 2.84 5.03
C THR A 7 -0.89 2.46 5.89
N MET A 8 -1.09 2.30 7.20
CA MET A 8 -0.02 1.91 8.12
C MET A 8 0.52 0.52 7.79
N VAL A 9 -0.36 -0.43 7.50
CA VAL A 9 0.02 -1.79 7.07
C VAL A 9 0.90 -1.75 5.81
N VAL A 10 0.51 -0.96 4.80
CA VAL A 10 1.31 -0.83 3.57
C VAL A 10 2.69 -0.22 3.85
N ARG A 11 2.75 0.81 4.71
CA ARG A 11 4.03 1.41 5.10
C ARG A 11 4.93 0.41 5.84
N GLU A 12 4.37 -0.38 6.74
CA GLU A 12 5.10 -1.42 7.48
C GLU A 12 5.61 -2.52 6.55
N TYR A 13 4.79 -2.93 5.57
CA TYR A 13 5.20 -3.86 4.52
C TYR A 13 6.44 -3.35 3.78
N PHE A 14 6.41 -2.11 3.27
CA PHE A 14 7.57 -1.52 2.59
C PHE A 14 8.78 -1.35 3.52
N THR A 15 8.56 -1.05 4.80
CA THR A 15 9.63 -0.95 5.80
C THR A 15 10.31 -2.29 6.09
N SER A 16 9.55 -3.39 6.05
CA SER A 16 10.07 -4.74 6.23
C SER A 16 10.94 -5.19 5.05
N ILE A 17 10.52 -4.88 3.83
CA ILE A 17 11.23 -5.31 2.61
C ILE A 17 12.37 -4.35 2.21
N LYS A 18 12.20 -3.04 2.37
CA LYS A 18 13.23 -2.04 2.07
C LYS A 18 14.12 -1.85 3.29
N LYS A 19 15.31 -2.43 3.25
CA LYS A 19 16.36 -2.27 4.29
C LYS A 19 16.99 -0.86 4.33
N ILE A 20 16.46 0.08 3.56
CA ILE A 20 17.00 1.42 3.31
C ILE A 20 15.91 2.44 3.60
N LYS A 21 16.29 3.63 4.09
CA LYS A 21 15.34 4.74 4.29
C LYS A 21 14.67 5.10 2.96
N PHE A 22 13.35 5.22 2.98
CA PHE A 22 12.53 5.64 1.85
C PHE A 22 11.52 6.70 2.29
N MET A 23 11.07 7.51 1.34
CA MET A 23 9.89 8.34 1.48
C MET A 23 8.67 7.52 1.06
N PHE A 24 7.60 7.62 1.85
CA PHE A 24 6.32 6.96 1.64
C PHE A 24 5.26 8.04 1.50
N GLU A 25 4.73 8.23 0.30
CA GLU A 25 3.67 9.20 0.01
C GLU A 25 2.40 8.47 -0.45
N VAL A 26 1.27 8.80 0.17
CA VAL A 26 -0.02 8.17 -0.18
C VAL A 26 -0.75 9.07 -1.16
N ARG A 27 -1.09 8.53 -2.32
CA ARG A 27 -1.87 9.23 -3.35
C ARG A 27 -3.36 9.08 -3.14
N SER A 28 -3.82 7.85 -2.88
CA SER A 28 -5.23 7.56 -2.63
C SER A 28 -5.42 6.32 -1.79
N VAL A 29 -6.55 6.26 -1.09
CA VAL A 29 -6.99 5.09 -0.34
C VAL A 29 -8.48 4.90 -0.60
N GLU A 30 -8.85 3.74 -1.14
CA GLU A 30 -10.20 3.44 -1.60
C GLU A 30 -10.65 2.10 -1.00
N LYS A 31 -11.87 2.02 -0.46
CA LYS A 31 -12.45 0.73 -0.05
C LYS A 31 -13.14 0.10 -1.25
N LYS A 32 -12.75 -1.11 -1.62
CA LYS A 32 -13.45 -1.92 -2.62
C LYS A 32 -14.20 -3.03 -1.89
N SER A 33 -15.52 -2.91 -1.89
CA SER A 33 -16.43 -3.96 -1.43
C SER A 33 -17.00 -4.64 -2.68
N GLU A 34 -16.78 -5.94 -2.83
CA GLU A 34 -17.43 -6.71 -3.89
C GLU A 34 -18.55 -7.55 -3.26
N ILE A 35 -19.72 -7.56 -3.89
CA ILE A 35 -20.93 -8.23 -3.37
C ILE A 35 -20.70 -9.74 -3.07
N LEU A 36 -19.64 -10.33 -3.63
CA LEU A 36 -19.30 -11.76 -3.53
C LEU A 36 -17.86 -12.03 -3.04
N SER A 37 -17.06 -11.00 -2.71
CA SER A 37 -15.67 -11.17 -2.26
C SER A 37 -15.46 -10.42 -0.94
N ASP A 38 -14.49 -10.86 -0.12
CA ASP A 38 -14.09 -10.12 1.08
C ASP A 38 -13.73 -8.66 0.77
N ASP A 39 -14.17 -7.75 1.66
CA ASP A 39 -13.87 -6.34 1.58
C ASP A 39 -12.35 -6.11 1.60
N MET A 40 -11.87 -5.21 0.75
CA MET A 40 -10.46 -4.81 0.73
C MET A 40 -10.26 -3.31 0.61
N TRP A 41 -9.09 -2.86 1.03
CA TRP A 41 -8.58 -1.52 0.81
C TRP A 41 -7.58 -1.53 -0.32
N ILE A 42 -7.69 -0.55 -1.21
CA ILE A 42 -6.73 -0.27 -2.27
C ILE A 42 -5.98 1.00 -1.87
N VAL A 43 -4.67 0.86 -1.63
CA VAL A 43 -3.77 1.96 -1.29
C VAL A 43 -2.87 2.23 -2.49
N LYS A 44 -2.93 3.44 -3.05
CA LYS A 44 -1.98 3.89 -4.07
C LYS A 44 -0.95 4.79 -3.41
N CYS A 45 0.32 4.46 -3.57
CA CYS A 45 1.42 5.15 -2.90
C CYS A 45 2.67 5.25 -3.77
N ASP A 46 3.51 6.22 -3.47
CA ASP A 46 4.84 6.39 -4.03
C ASP A 46 5.90 6.01 -3.01
N ILE A 47 6.87 5.22 -3.47
CA ILE A 47 8.04 4.82 -2.71
C ILE A 47 9.26 5.42 -3.39
N GLN A 48 9.94 6.33 -2.70
CA GLN A 48 11.20 6.88 -3.17
C GLN A 48 12.33 6.44 -2.25
N ASN A 49 13.25 5.64 -2.77
CA ASN A 49 14.49 5.36 -2.06
C ASN A 49 15.36 6.63 -2.08
N VAL A 50 16.06 6.95 -0.99
CA VAL A 50 16.91 8.15 -0.90
C VAL A 50 18.09 8.18 -1.90
N PHE A 51 18.33 7.07 -2.61
CA PHE A 51 19.39 6.93 -3.62
C PHE A 51 18.84 6.85 -5.05
N GLU A 52 17.52 6.74 -5.22
CA GLU A 52 16.88 6.65 -6.54
C GLU A 52 16.35 8.03 -6.93
N GLU A 53 16.56 8.41 -8.19
CA GLU A 53 16.16 9.73 -8.69
C GLU A 53 14.65 9.86 -8.83
N GLU A 54 13.95 8.77 -9.16
CA GLU A 54 12.51 8.78 -9.41
C GLU A 54 11.74 7.91 -8.40
N PRO A 55 10.59 8.36 -7.90
CA PRO A 55 9.70 7.55 -7.08
C PRO A 55 9.06 6.45 -7.92
N ILE A 56 8.88 5.26 -7.33
CA ILE A 56 8.13 4.17 -7.94
C ILE A 56 6.73 4.15 -7.32
N SER A 57 5.70 4.19 -8.17
CA SER A 57 4.31 4.14 -7.74
C SER A 57 3.80 2.71 -7.62
N TYR A 58 3.00 2.44 -6.58
CA TYR A 58 2.42 1.13 -6.31
C TYR A 58 0.92 1.24 -6.02
N GLU A 59 0.17 0.24 -6.46
CA GLU A 59 -1.15 -0.10 -5.97
C GLU A 59 -1.06 -1.35 -5.08
N VAL A 60 -1.57 -1.26 -3.87
CA VAL A 60 -1.51 -2.31 -2.86
C VAL A 60 -2.90 -2.65 -2.36
N GLY A 61 -3.28 -3.93 -2.48
CA GLY A 61 -4.52 -4.47 -1.94
C GLY A 61 -4.31 -5.00 -0.53
N VAL A 62 -5.16 -4.58 0.41
CA VAL A 62 -5.10 -4.98 1.83
C VAL A 62 -6.46 -5.54 2.26
N ALA A 63 -6.51 -6.72 2.84
CA ALA A 63 -7.74 -7.31 3.36
C ALA A 63 -8.31 -6.46 4.53
N ASP A 64 -9.59 -6.11 4.49
CA ASP A 64 -10.22 -5.24 5.52
C ASP A 64 -10.30 -5.90 6.91
N ASN A 65 -10.38 -7.23 6.95
CA ASN A 65 -10.58 -7.99 8.19
C ASN A 65 -9.26 -8.41 8.85
N SER A 66 -8.25 -8.77 8.07
CA SER A 66 -6.97 -9.30 8.60
C SER A 66 -5.80 -8.33 8.51
N GLY A 67 -5.87 -7.33 7.63
CA GLY A 67 -4.72 -6.49 7.30
C GLY A 67 -3.66 -7.21 6.47
N ASP A 68 -3.97 -8.38 5.90
CA ASP A 68 -3.04 -9.08 5.02
C ASP A 68 -2.88 -8.32 3.70
N ILE A 69 -1.64 -8.23 3.23
CA ILE A 69 -1.33 -7.76 1.88
C ILE A 69 -1.78 -8.82 0.89
N LEU A 70 -2.83 -8.52 0.11
CA LEU A 70 -3.39 -9.40 -0.90
C LEU A 70 -2.57 -9.38 -2.19
N TYR A 71 -2.17 -8.18 -2.61
CA TYR A 71 -1.31 -7.98 -3.79
C TYR A 71 -0.55 -6.65 -3.71
N VAL A 72 0.56 -6.58 -4.44
CA VAL A 72 1.34 -5.37 -4.67
C VAL A 72 1.64 -5.29 -6.16
N LYS A 73 1.30 -4.17 -6.79
CA LYS A 73 1.48 -3.96 -8.22
C LYS A 73 2.12 -2.61 -8.46
N GLU A 74 3.24 -2.59 -9.18
CA GLU A 74 3.82 -1.33 -9.69
C GLU A 74 2.88 -0.72 -10.74
N ILE A 75 2.69 0.59 -10.67
CA ILE A 75 1.85 1.37 -11.58
C ILE A 75 2.67 2.52 -12.17
N THR A 76 2.40 2.88 -13.43
CA THR A 76 3.05 3.98 -14.16
C THR A 76 2.15 5.20 -14.17
#